data_AF-A0A7L2WI56-F1
#
_entry.id   AF-A0A7L2WI56-F1
#
_cell.length_a   1.000
_cell.length_b   1.000
_cell.length_c   1.000
_cell.angle_alpha   90.00
_cell.angle_beta   90.00
_cell.angle_gamma   90.00
#
_symmetry.space_group_name_H-M   'P 1'
#
loop_
_entity.id
_entity.type
_entity.pdbx_description
1 polymer ?
#
loop_
_entity_poly.entity_id
_entity_poly.type
_entity_poly.pdbx_seq_one_letter_code
_entity_poly.pdbx_strand_id
1 'polypeptide(L)' 'QVLGSLFYAYYIFVRLCIPQFHNSSQETFNLRGLVLCIFNSILPGVLILFLVFFAFLHCWLNAFAEMLRFADRMFYK' A
#
# COMPACT_ATOMS: atom_id res chain seq x y z
N GLN A 1 4.35 13.22 7.67
CA GLN A 1 3.65 11.92 7.61
C GLN A 1 3.57 11.39 6.18
N VAL A 2 3.05 12.15 5.21
CA VAL A 2 2.97 11.76 3.79
C VAL A 2 4.29 11.19 3.22
N LEU A 3 5.41 11.92 3.36
CA LEU A 3 6.72 11.45 2.87
C LEU A 3 7.17 10.12 3.51
N GLY A 4 6.95 9.95 4.82
CA GLY A 4 7.27 8.70 5.52
C GLY A 4 6.43 7.53 5.01
N SER A 5 5.13 7.76 4.78
CA SER A 5 4.24 6.76 4.20
C SER A 5 4.62 6.41 2.76
N LEU A 6 5.11 7.36 1.95
CA LEU A 6 5.62 7.08 0.61
C LEU A 6 6.86 6.19 0.64
N PHE A 7 7.83 6.48 1.50
CA PHE A 7 9.01 5.63 1.67
C PHE A 7 8.66 4.24 2.21
N TYR A 8 7.67 4.15 3.10
CA TYR A 8 7.21 2.87 3.63
C TYR A 8 6.52 2.02 2.55
N ALA A 9 5.68 2.63 1.70
CA ALA A 9 5.13 1.96 0.51
C ALA A 9 6.24 1.42 -0.38
N TYR A 10 7.23 2.27 -0.70
CA TYR A 10 8.37 1.87 -1.51
C TYR A 10 9.10 0.65 -0.92
N TYR A 11 9.33 0.64 0.39
CA TYR A 11 9.99 -0.47 1.05
C TYR A 11 9.18 -1.77 1.01
N ILE A 12 7.85 -1.69 1.18
CA ILE A 12 6.94 -2.85 1.02
C ILE A 12 7.05 -3.41 -0.40
N PHE A 13 6.99 -2.55 -1.43
CA PHE A 13 7.11 -3.01 -2.81
C PHE A 13 8.44 -3.71 -3.06
N VAL A 14 9.56 -3.08 -2.69
CA VAL A 14 10.90 -3.62 -2.96
C VAL A 14 11.17 -4.92 -2.21
N ARG A 15 10.71 -5.05 -0.96
CA ARG A 15 11.05 -6.20 -0.10
C ARG A 15 10.03 -7.32 -0.15
N LEU A 16 8.76 -7.04 -0.40
CA LEU A 16 7.69 -8.03 -0.31
C LEU A 16 7.08 -8.35 -1.69
N CYS A 17 6.84 -7.35 -2.52
CA CYS A 17 6.21 -7.57 -3.83
C CYS A 17 7.22 -8.05 -4.89
N ILE A 18 8.32 -7.31 -5.10
CA ILE A 18 9.30 -7.61 -6.16
C ILE A 18 9.86 -9.05 -6.07
N PRO A 19 10.39 -9.52 -4.93
CA PRO A 19 10.96 -10.87 -4.86
C PRO A 19 9.91 -11.96 -5.07
N GLN A 20 8.66 -11.73 -4.67
CA GLN A 20 7.58 -12.68 -4.88
C GLN A 20 7.24 -12.84 -6.35
N PHE A 21 7.03 -11.73 -7.07
CA PHE A 21 6.67 -11.79 -8.48
C PHE A 21 7.85 -12.20 -9.37
N HIS A 22 9.08 -11.80 -9.02
CA HIS A 22 10.27 -12.20 -9.76
C HIS A 22 10.57 -13.70 -9.66
N ASN A 23 10.46 -14.29 -8.45
CA ASN A 23 10.65 -15.72 -8.27
C ASN A 23 9.51 -16.53 -8.88
N SER A 24 8.27 -16.02 -8.79
CA SER A 24 7.09 -16.74 -9.29
C SER A 24 6.95 -16.68 -10.83
N SER A 25 7.64 -15.78 -11.53
CA SER A 25 7.58 -15.70 -13.00
C SER A 25 8.49 -16.71 -13.71
N GLN A 26 9.45 -17.31 -13.00
CA GLN A 26 10.37 -18.30 -13.56
C GLN A 26 9.83 -19.73 -13.49
N GLU A 27 8.85 -19.99 -12.63
CA GLU A 27 8.18 -21.28 -12.48
C GLU A 27 7.03 -21.44 -13.50
N THR A 28 6.86 -22.64 -14.04
CA THR A 28 5.73 -22.97 -14.92
C THR A 28 4.41 -22.86 -14.14
N PHE A 29 3.50 -22.01 -14.62
CA PHE A 29 2.23 -21.68 -13.97
C PHE A 29 1.42 -22.93 -13.61
N ASN A 30 1.42 -23.29 -12.32
CA ASN A 30 0.60 -24.35 -11.74
C ASN A 30 -0.48 -23.71 -10.85
N LEU A 31 -1.70 -24.27 -10.83
CA LEU A 31 -2.83 -23.77 -10.01
C LEU A 31 -2.44 -23.64 -8.53
N ARG A 32 -1.64 -24.57 -8.01
CA ARG A 32 -1.12 -24.52 -6.63
C ARG A 32 -0.20 -23.31 -6.41
N GLY A 33 0.63 -22.96 -7.39
CA GLY A 33 1.50 -21.78 -7.34
C GLY A 33 0.71 -20.47 -7.36
N LEU A 34 -0.38 -20.41 -8.14
CA LEU A 34 -1.28 -19.26 -8.16
C LEU A 34 -1.93 -19.02 -6.79
N VAL A 35 -2.48 -20.05 -6.15
CA VAL A 35 -3.10 -19.94 -4.82
C VAL A 35 -2.09 -19.46 -3.77
N LEU A 36 -0.87 -20.01 -3.78
CA LEU A 36 0.21 -19.57 -2.89
C LEU A 36 0.64 -18.12 -3.16
N CYS A 37 0.72 -17.71 -4.42
CA CYS A 37 1.05 -16.34 -4.81
C CYS A 37 -0.02 -15.35 -4.30
N ILE A 38 -1.31 -15.70 -4.44
CA ILE A 38 -2.42 -14.91 -3.89
C ILE A 38 -2.27 -14.78 -2.37
N PHE A 39 -2.12 -15.90 -1.65
CA PHE A 39 -1.99 -15.88 -0.19
C PHE A 39 -0.83 -15.03 0.30
N ASN A 40 0.35 -15.18 -0.29
CA ASN A 40 1.52 -14.40 0.11
C ASN A 40 1.40 -12.92 -0.31
N SER A 41 0.53 -12.58 -1.27
CA SER A 41 0.28 -11.19 -1.69
C SER A 41 -0.80 -10.48 -0.87
N ILE A 42 -1.61 -11.22 -0.08
CA ILE A 42 -2.63 -10.62 0.80
C ILE A 42 -2.00 -9.70 1.83
N LEU A 43 -0.93 -10.15 2.52
CA LEU A 43 -0.27 -9.38 3.56
C LEU A 43 0.28 -8.02 3.04
N PRO A 44 1.14 -7.98 1.99
CA PRO A 44 1.60 -6.71 1.45
C PRO A 44 0.46 -5.88 0.86
N GLY A 45 -0.57 -6.51 0.29
CA GLY A 45 -1.76 -5.83 -0.23
C GLY A 45 -2.53 -5.08 0.86
N VAL A 46 -2.82 -5.74 1.99
CA VAL A 46 -3.52 -5.13 3.13
C VAL A 46 -2.69 -3.99 3.74
N LEU A 47 -1.37 -4.18 3.88
CA LEU A 47 -0.49 -3.13 4.38
C LEU A 47 -0.49 -1.89 3.47
N ILE A 48 -0.42 -2.08 2.14
CA ILE A 48 -0.51 -0.98 1.18
C ILE A 48 -1.88 -0.30 1.25
N LEU A 49 -2.97 -1.07 1.38
CA LEU A 49 -4.32 -0.51 1.47
C LEU A 49 -4.47 0.45 2.65
N PHE A 50 -4.06 0.02 3.85
CA PHE A 50 -4.08 0.87 5.05
C PHE A 50 -3.17 2.09 4.91
N LEU A 51 -2.00 1.90 4.30
CA LEU A 51 -1.03 2.97 4.15
C LEU A 51 -1.50 4.04 3.16
N VAL A 52 -2.11 3.65 2.04
CA VAL A 52 -2.69 4.59 1.06
C VAL A 52 -3.86 5.35 1.70
N PHE A 53 -4.73 4.66 2.44
CA PHE A 53 -5.81 5.30 3.18
C PHE A 53 -5.27 6.37 4.13
N PHE A 54 -4.26 6.02 4.93
CA PHE A 54 -3.64 6.94 5.88
C PHE A 54 -2.90 8.09 5.18
N ALA A 55 -2.03 7.79 4.21
CA ALA A 55 -1.20 8.78 3.55
C ALA A 55 -2.02 9.80 2.76
N PHE A 56 -3.06 9.33 2.06
CA PHE A 56 -3.89 10.17 1.22
C PHE A 56 -5.06 10.77 2.00
N LEU A 57 -5.97 9.97 2.53
CA LEU A 57 -7.19 10.50 3.15
C LEU A 57 -6.91 11.23 4.45
N HIS A 58 -5.98 10.73 5.27
CA HIS A 58 -5.68 11.37 6.54
C HIS A 58 -4.64 12.47 6.36
N CYS A 59 -3.41 12.12 5.98
CA CYS A 59 -2.31 13.07 6.02
C CYS A 59 -2.38 14.12 4.91
N TRP A 60 -2.70 13.73 3.67
CA TRP A 60 -2.72 14.65 2.53
C TRP A 60 -3.93 15.59 2.61
N LEU A 61 -5.15 15.07 2.76
CA LEU A 61 -6.35 15.92 2.86
C LEU A 61 -6.31 16.86 4.06
N ASN A 62 -5.83 16.40 5.23
CA ASN A 62 -5.70 17.28 6.39
C ASN A 62 -4.63 18.36 6.20
N ALA A 63 -3.51 18.04 5.54
CA ALA A 63 -2.50 19.06 5.21
C ALA A 63 -3.07 20.15 4.27
N PHE A 64 -3.87 19.75 3.28
CA PHE A 64 -4.57 20.69 2.40
C PHE A 64 -5.65 21.49 3.12
N ALA A 65 -6.41 20.85 4.03
CA ALA A 65 -7.39 21.53 4.85
C ALA A 65 -6.76 22.62 5.72
N GLU A 66 -5.60 22.33 6.34
CA GLU A 66 -4.85 23.30 7.14
C GLU A 66 -4.33 24.47 6.27
N MET A 67 -3.74 24.17 5.11
CA MET A 67 -3.21 25.19 4.18
C MET A 67 -4.32 26.10 3.63
N LEU A 68 -5.50 25.55 3.34
CA LEU A 68 -6.65 26.29 2.83
C LEU A 68 -7.53 26.87 3.94
N ARG A 69 -7.17 26.64 5.22
CA ARG A 69 -7.95 27.01 6.41
C ARG A 69 -9.40 26.50 6.37
N PHE A 70 -9.58 25.33 5.76
CA PHE A 70 -10.86 24.64 5.69
C PHE A 70 -11.14 23.95 7.04
N ALA A 71 -12.24 24.31 7.70
CA ALA A 71 -12.51 23.90 9.07
C ALA A 71 -13.09 22.48 9.20
N ASP A 72 -13.76 21.97 8.16
CA ASP A 72 -14.34 20.63 8.19
C ASP A 72 -13.27 19.58 7.86
N ARG A 73 -13.06 18.63 8.78
CA ARG A 73 -12.00 17.61 8.73
C ARG A 73 -12.55 16.17 8.73
N MET A 74 -13.87 15.98 8.60
CA MET A 74 -14.48 14.65 8.53
C MET A 74 -14.44 14.07 7.10
N PHE A 75 -13.23 13.72 6.64
CA PHE A 75 -13.02 13.17 5.29
C PHE A 75 -13.44 11.70 5.13
N TYR A 76 -13.61 10.97 6.24
CA TYR A 76 -14.00 9.56 6.28
C TYR A 76 -14.83 9.30 7.55
N LYS A 77 -15.65 8.25 7.54
CA LYS A 77 -16.55 7.85 8.64
C LYS A 77 -16.08 6.57 9.31
#